data_AF-A0A554KSI3-F1
#
_entry.id   AF-A0A554KSI3-F1
#
_cell.length_a   1.000
_cell.length_b   1.000
_cell.length_c   1.000
_cell.angle_alpha   90.00
_cell.angle_beta   90.00
_cell.angle_gamma   90.00
#
_symmetry.space_group_name_H-M   'P 1'
#
loop_
_entity.id
_entity.type
_entity.pdbx_description
1 polymer ?
#
loop_
_entity_poly.entity_id
_entity_poly.type
_entity_poly.pdbx_seq_one_letter_code
_entity_poly.pdbx_strand_id
1 'polypeptide(L)'
;MTGTDTNVAPIRNLAEVRADMAQLTTRYDPNILLKKIGNKPGFPEEGTQLGGKDDLFKISTLYEFDNGILMTVSVADYYNTFGIELMRSLIGEYECRTASEKATAELAAINYIRTLDIQRKITMYLSKGEVSEIGVKYLAVMSKELDRANRHYLTAVQALRTLKQPPMQLNIRAETAVVGQNQIVQTNQ
;
A
#
# COMPACT_ATOMS: atom_id res chain seq x y z
N MET A 1 38.67 -52.95 25.66
CA MET A 1 38.91 -51.49 25.64
C MET A 1 38.98 -51.06 24.19
N THR A 2 37.87 -50.62 23.61
CA THR A 2 37.83 -50.07 22.25
C THR A 2 36.97 -48.82 22.33
N GLY A 3 37.63 -47.67 22.22
CA GLY A 3 37.02 -46.36 22.35
C GLY A 3 35.98 -46.12 21.27
N THR A 4 34.80 -45.69 21.67
CA THR A 4 33.80 -45.11 20.79
C THR A 4 34.20 -43.66 20.50
N ASP A 5 34.76 -43.43 19.32
CA ASP A 5 34.90 -42.08 18.76
C ASP A 5 33.51 -41.49 18.54
N THR A 6 33.13 -40.56 19.42
CA THR A 6 31.98 -39.68 19.20
C THR A 6 32.34 -38.68 18.11
N ASN A 7 31.91 -38.97 16.89
CA ASN A 7 31.95 -38.02 15.77
C ASN A 7 30.90 -36.93 16.02
N VAL A 8 31.29 -35.92 16.80
CA VAL A 8 30.46 -34.72 17.06
C VAL A 8 30.54 -33.85 15.81
N ALA A 9 29.42 -33.70 15.10
CA ALA A 9 29.32 -32.81 13.94
C ALA A 9 29.85 -31.41 14.31
N PRO A 10 30.63 -30.76 13.44
CA PRO A 10 31.26 -29.48 13.76
C PRO A 10 30.19 -28.44 14.09
N ILE A 11 30.39 -27.74 15.22
CA ILE A 11 29.51 -26.67 15.68
C ILE A 11 29.56 -25.56 14.62
N ARG A 12 28.49 -25.42 13.84
CA ARG A 12 28.38 -24.39 12.80
C ARG A 12 28.42 -23.00 13.44
N ASN A 13 29.20 -22.10 12.84
CA ASN A 13 29.30 -20.72 13.30
C ASN A 13 27.95 -20.01 13.08
N LEU A 14 27.52 -19.19 14.04
CA LEU A 14 26.31 -18.37 13.95
C LEU A 14 26.25 -17.53 12.65
N ALA A 15 27.40 -17.09 12.13
CA ALA A 15 27.50 -16.37 10.86
C ALA A 15 27.17 -17.26 9.64
N GLU A 16 27.59 -18.52 9.66
CA GLU A 16 27.27 -19.50 8.59
C GLU A 16 25.79 -19.87 8.63
N VAL A 17 25.24 -20.10 9.82
CA VAL A 17 23.79 -20.33 9.99
C VAL A 17 22.98 -19.13 9.53
N ARG A 18 23.46 -17.90 9.78
CA ARG A 18 22.79 -16.67 9.34
C ARG A 18 22.90 -16.47 7.81
N ALA A 19 24.01 -16.86 7.19
CA ALA A 19 24.19 -16.86 5.74
C ALA A 19 23.31 -17.91 5.05
N ASP A 20 23.22 -19.12 5.61
CA ASP A 20 22.33 -20.19 5.13
C ASP A 20 20.85 -19.79 5.26
N MET A 21 20.48 -19.18 6.39
CA MET A 21 19.13 -18.65 6.63
C MET A 21 18.76 -17.51 5.67
N ALA A 22 19.73 -16.68 5.26
CA ALA A 22 19.52 -15.63 4.26
C ALA A 22 19.25 -16.19 2.85
N GLN A 23 19.65 -17.44 2.58
CA GLN A 23 19.38 -18.13 1.30
C GLN A 23 18.08 -18.94 1.31
N LEU A 24 17.40 -19.06 2.46
CA LEU A 24 16.11 -19.75 2.52
C LEU A 24 15.05 -18.96 1.75
N THR A 25 14.70 -19.49 0.59
CA THR A 25 13.57 -18.99 -0.20
C THR A 25 12.27 -19.52 0.39
N THR A 26 11.30 -18.63 0.58
CA THR A 26 10.01 -19.04 1.11
C THR A 26 9.14 -19.65 0.01
N ARG A 27 8.11 -20.43 0.39
CA ARG A 27 7.12 -20.94 -0.58
C ARG A 27 6.35 -19.85 -1.34
N TYR A 28 6.51 -18.59 -0.93
CA TYR A 28 5.89 -17.40 -1.52
C TYR A 28 6.88 -16.56 -2.33
N ASP A 29 8.12 -17.03 -2.52
CA ASP A 29 9.10 -16.36 -3.36
C ASP A 29 8.55 -16.20 -4.80
N PRO A 30 8.54 -14.98 -5.36
CA PRO A 30 8.03 -14.72 -6.72
C PRO A 30 8.66 -15.61 -7.78
N ASN A 31 9.97 -15.87 -7.70
CA ASN A 31 10.70 -16.66 -8.69
C ASN A 31 10.29 -18.14 -8.65
N ILE A 32 9.97 -18.66 -7.46
CA ILE A 32 9.48 -20.03 -7.29
C ILE A 32 8.06 -20.15 -7.86
N LEU A 33 7.21 -19.17 -7.60
CA LEU A 33 5.84 -19.17 -8.12
C LEU A 33 5.84 -19.07 -9.65
N LEU A 34 6.62 -18.16 -10.23
CA LEU A 34 6.74 -17.99 -11.68
C LEU A 34 7.21 -19.28 -12.38
N LYS A 35 8.20 -19.98 -11.82
CA LYS A 35 8.63 -21.29 -12.33
C LYS A 35 7.54 -22.35 -12.28
N LYS A 36 6.70 -22.35 -11.24
CA LYS A 36 5.58 -23.31 -11.13
C LYS A 36 4.50 -23.07 -12.18
N ILE A 37 4.21 -21.83 -12.53
CA ILE A 37 3.21 -21.51 -13.57
C ILE A 37 3.76 -21.69 -14.97
N GLY A 38 5.03 -21.34 -15.24
CA GLY A 38 5.65 -21.59 -16.55
C GLY A 38 5.65 -23.07 -16.96
N ASN A 39 5.54 -23.98 -15.99
CA ASN A 39 5.44 -25.42 -16.21
C ASN A 39 3.98 -25.95 -16.25
N LYS A 40 2.97 -25.10 -16.03
CA LYS A 40 1.55 -25.47 -16.13
C LYS A 40 1.01 -25.06 -17.51
N PRO A 41 0.45 -25.98 -18.31
CA PRO A 41 -0.19 -25.62 -19.57
C PRO A 41 -1.57 -24.99 -19.31
N GLY A 42 -1.79 -23.81 -19.89
CA GLY A 42 -3.09 -23.14 -19.93
C GLY A 42 -3.21 -21.97 -18.94
N PHE A 43 -3.54 -20.79 -19.47
CA PHE A 43 -4.16 -19.75 -18.67
C PHE A 43 -5.63 -20.11 -18.42
N PRO A 44 -6.20 -19.77 -17.26
CA PRO A 44 -7.60 -20.00 -17.00
C PRO A 44 -8.46 -19.28 -18.04
N GLU A 45 -9.59 -19.88 -18.42
CA GLU A 45 -10.57 -19.29 -19.33
C GLU A 45 -11.10 -17.95 -18.77
N GLU A 46 -11.47 -17.02 -19.67
CA GLU A 46 -12.08 -15.74 -19.31
C GLU A 46 -13.24 -15.95 -18.32
N GLY A 47 -13.21 -15.27 -17.17
CA GLY A 47 -14.25 -15.36 -16.15
C GLY A 47 -13.99 -16.34 -15.01
N THR A 48 -12.85 -17.04 -14.99
CA THR A 48 -12.49 -17.92 -13.87
C THR A 48 -12.26 -17.11 -12.58
N GLN A 49 -13.00 -17.43 -11.51
CA GLN A 49 -12.79 -16.81 -10.19
C GLN A 49 -11.48 -17.34 -9.57
N LEU A 50 -10.48 -16.46 -9.46
CA LEU A 50 -9.21 -16.77 -8.82
C LEU A 50 -9.38 -16.71 -7.30
N GLY A 51 -9.24 -17.85 -6.63
CA GLY A 51 -9.25 -17.94 -5.17
C GLY A 51 -7.86 -17.77 -4.56
N GLY A 52 -7.78 -17.25 -3.33
CA GLY A 52 -6.50 -16.95 -2.64
C GLY A 52 -5.53 -18.11 -2.42
N LYS A 53 -5.95 -19.36 -2.67
CA LYS A 53 -5.08 -20.54 -2.61
C LYS A 53 -4.40 -20.86 -3.95
N ASP A 54 -4.92 -20.34 -5.05
CA ASP A 54 -4.42 -20.57 -6.40
C ASP A 54 -3.05 -19.92 -6.59
N ASP A 55 -2.13 -20.63 -7.25
CA ASP A 55 -0.84 -20.07 -7.63
C ASP A 55 -1.02 -18.92 -8.63
N LEU A 56 -2.03 -18.99 -9.51
CA LEU A 56 -2.37 -17.92 -10.44
C LEU A 56 -2.75 -16.63 -9.72
N PHE A 57 -3.57 -16.74 -8.66
CA PHE A 57 -3.88 -15.60 -7.80
C PHE A 57 -2.62 -15.02 -7.16
N LYS A 58 -1.74 -15.87 -6.60
CA LYS A 58 -0.49 -15.39 -5.98
C LYS A 58 0.41 -14.67 -6.99
N ILE A 59 0.48 -15.14 -8.23
CA ILE A 59 1.26 -14.46 -9.28
C ILE A 59 0.58 -13.18 -9.72
N SER A 60 -0.74 -13.17 -9.83
CA SER A 60 -1.46 -11.96 -10.20
C SER A 60 -1.25 -10.84 -9.19
N THR A 61 -1.07 -11.16 -7.90
CA THR A 61 -0.69 -10.17 -6.88
C THR A 61 0.71 -9.56 -7.06
N LEU A 62 1.60 -10.18 -7.85
CA LEU A 62 2.91 -9.57 -8.17
C LEU A 62 2.76 -8.36 -9.09
N TYR A 63 1.70 -8.34 -9.90
CA TYR A 63 1.37 -7.28 -10.84
C TYR A 63 0.20 -6.43 -10.33
N GLU A 64 0.05 -6.31 -9.00
CA GLU A 64 -1.09 -5.66 -8.36
C GLU A 64 -1.34 -4.27 -8.91
N PHE A 65 -0.30 -3.44 -9.00
CA PHE A 65 -0.50 -2.06 -9.45
C PHE A 65 -0.90 -1.92 -10.92
N ASP A 66 -0.85 -3.01 -11.69
CA ASP A 66 -1.26 -3.02 -13.09
C ASP A 66 -2.68 -3.61 -13.24
N ASN A 67 -3.07 -4.56 -12.38
CA ASN A 67 -4.36 -5.27 -12.46
C ASN A 67 -5.39 -4.91 -11.37
N GLY A 68 -4.97 -4.43 -10.21
CA GLY A 68 -5.79 -4.01 -9.08
C GLY A 68 -6.49 -5.15 -8.32
N ILE A 69 -5.98 -6.39 -8.36
CA ILE A 69 -6.65 -7.55 -7.79
C ILE A 69 -6.83 -7.45 -6.27
N LEU A 70 -5.79 -7.14 -5.50
CA LEU A 70 -5.84 -6.96 -4.05
C LEU A 70 -6.71 -5.76 -3.67
N MET A 71 -6.66 -4.70 -4.46
CA MET A 71 -7.53 -3.54 -4.28
C MET A 71 -9.01 -3.95 -4.36
N THR A 72 -9.39 -4.77 -5.37
CA THR A 72 -10.79 -5.20 -5.54
C THR A 72 -11.30 -6.03 -4.36
N VAL A 73 -10.46 -6.78 -3.67
CA VAL A 73 -10.84 -7.54 -2.46
C VAL A 73 -11.20 -6.61 -1.29
N SER A 74 -10.75 -5.36 -1.32
CA SER A 74 -10.96 -4.38 -0.25
C SER A 74 -12.23 -3.54 -0.39
N VAL A 75 -12.97 -3.71 -1.49
CA VAL A 75 -14.19 -2.96 -1.83
C VAL A 75 -15.32 -3.91 -2.26
N ALA A 76 -16.53 -3.40 -2.41
CA ALA A 76 -17.65 -4.22 -2.87
C ALA A 76 -17.57 -4.47 -4.38
N ASP A 77 -17.95 -5.68 -4.81
CA ASP A 77 -17.71 -6.19 -6.17
C ASP A 77 -18.19 -5.28 -7.31
N TYR A 78 -19.32 -4.61 -7.14
CA TYR A 78 -19.89 -3.71 -8.15
C TYR A 78 -19.09 -2.42 -8.34
N TYR A 79 -18.10 -2.13 -7.49
CA TYR A 79 -17.14 -1.05 -7.69
C TYR A 79 -15.82 -1.51 -8.32
N ASN A 80 -15.60 -2.80 -8.53
CA ASN A 80 -14.29 -3.32 -8.96
C ASN A 80 -13.81 -2.68 -10.26
N THR A 81 -14.65 -2.68 -11.30
CA THR A 81 -14.33 -2.09 -12.60
C THR A 81 -14.00 -0.62 -12.49
N PHE A 82 -14.84 0.13 -11.77
CA PHE A 82 -14.63 1.56 -11.56
C PHE A 82 -13.35 1.83 -10.76
N GLY A 83 -13.09 1.05 -9.71
CA GLY A 83 -11.92 1.22 -8.87
C GLY A 83 -10.62 0.99 -9.62
N ILE A 84 -10.56 -0.06 -10.45
CA ILE A 84 -9.39 -0.35 -11.28
C ILE A 84 -9.14 0.80 -12.25
N GLU A 85 -10.19 1.30 -12.89
CA GLU A 85 -10.07 2.42 -13.84
C GLU A 85 -9.64 3.72 -13.14
N LEU A 86 -10.20 4.00 -11.97
CA LEU A 86 -9.83 5.17 -11.17
C LEU A 86 -8.38 5.09 -10.71
N MET A 87 -7.93 3.94 -10.21
CA MET A 87 -6.54 3.70 -9.84
C MET A 87 -5.60 3.96 -11.03
N ARG A 88 -5.89 3.37 -12.19
CA ARG A 88 -5.09 3.54 -13.42
C ARG A 88 -5.06 4.98 -13.88
N SER A 89 -6.20 5.67 -13.81
CA SER A 89 -6.32 7.09 -14.13
C SER A 89 -5.43 7.94 -13.22
N LEU A 90 -5.43 7.69 -11.91
CA LEU A 90 -4.57 8.39 -10.95
C LEU A 90 -3.08 8.09 -11.18
N ILE A 91 -2.73 6.83 -11.45
CA ILE A 91 -1.35 6.44 -11.80
C ILE A 91 -0.88 7.20 -13.06
N GLY A 92 -1.75 7.34 -14.07
CA GLY A 92 -1.49 8.09 -15.28
C GLY A 92 -1.39 9.60 -15.06
N GLU A 93 -2.37 10.19 -14.38
CA GLU A 93 -2.46 11.63 -14.09
C GLU A 93 -1.22 12.15 -13.35
N TYR A 94 -0.73 11.39 -12.37
CA TYR A 94 0.42 11.75 -11.56
C TYR A 94 1.74 11.13 -12.06
N GLU A 95 1.75 10.45 -13.21
CA GLU A 95 2.92 9.71 -13.73
C GLU A 95 3.62 8.85 -12.65
N CYS A 96 2.88 8.02 -11.93
CA CYS A 96 3.42 7.19 -10.85
C CYS A 96 4.36 6.10 -11.42
N ARG A 97 5.65 6.16 -11.08
CA ARG A 97 6.69 5.22 -11.55
C ARG A 97 7.15 4.29 -10.44
N THR A 98 7.19 4.75 -9.19
CA THR A 98 7.67 3.95 -8.06
C THR A 98 6.52 3.20 -7.38
N ALA A 99 6.85 2.11 -6.67
CA ALA A 99 5.85 1.31 -5.96
C ALA A 99 5.10 2.12 -4.88
N SER A 100 5.78 3.05 -4.20
CA SER A 100 5.15 3.91 -3.19
C SER A 100 4.16 4.89 -3.81
N GLU A 101 4.48 5.46 -4.97
CA GLU A 101 3.55 6.33 -5.72
C GLU A 101 2.32 5.55 -6.18
N LYS A 102 2.52 4.37 -6.80
CA LYS A 102 1.42 3.51 -7.25
C LYS A 102 0.52 3.07 -6.10
N ALA A 103 1.10 2.66 -4.95
CA ALA A 103 0.34 2.32 -3.75
C ALA A 103 -0.45 3.51 -3.19
N THR A 104 0.09 4.72 -3.29
CA THR A 104 -0.63 5.93 -2.85
C THR A 104 -1.83 6.23 -3.76
N ALA A 105 -1.68 6.01 -5.08
CA ALA A 105 -2.78 6.14 -6.04
C ALA A 105 -3.88 5.09 -5.80
N GLU A 106 -3.51 3.84 -5.54
CA GLU A 106 -4.46 2.79 -5.15
C GLU A 106 -5.20 3.13 -3.85
N LEU A 107 -4.46 3.63 -2.84
CA LEU A 107 -5.06 4.07 -1.57
C LEU A 107 -6.08 5.20 -1.78
N ALA A 108 -5.78 6.15 -2.68
CA ALA A 108 -6.73 7.20 -3.04
C ALA A 108 -7.99 6.59 -3.67
N ALA A 109 -7.85 5.69 -4.64
CA ALA A 109 -8.98 5.02 -5.28
C ALA A 109 -9.87 4.25 -4.28
N ILE A 110 -9.28 3.45 -3.38
CA ILE A 110 -10.01 2.71 -2.35
C ILE A 110 -10.82 3.64 -1.45
N ASN A 111 -10.20 4.72 -0.95
CA ASN A 111 -10.87 5.63 -0.03
C ASN A 111 -12.01 6.41 -0.72
N TYR A 112 -11.86 6.74 -2.01
CA TYR A 112 -12.94 7.34 -2.78
C TYR A 112 -14.13 6.39 -2.95
N ILE A 113 -13.88 5.12 -3.29
CA ILE A 113 -14.93 4.09 -3.39
C ILE A 113 -15.63 3.90 -2.04
N ARG A 114 -14.88 3.89 -0.93
CA ARG A 114 -15.44 3.82 0.43
C ARG A 114 -16.37 5.00 0.72
N THR A 115 -16.00 6.21 0.32
CA THR A 115 -16.90 7.38 0.41
C THR A 115 -18.22 7.12 -0.31
N LEU A 116 -18.16 6.65 -1.57
CA LEU A 116 -19.36 6.37 -2.36
C LEU A 116 -20.24 5.29 -1.73
N ASP A 117 -19.63 4.20 -1.24
CA ASP A 117 -20.39 3.12 -0.61
C ASP A 117 -21.05 3.55 0.71
N ILE A 118 -20.34 4.33 1.53
CA ILE A 118 -20.89 4.88 2.77
C ILE A 118 -22.05 5.83 2.48
N GLN A 119 -21.91 6.72 1.50
CA GLN A 119 -22.99 7.60 1.04
C GLN A 119 -24.20 6.80 0.57
N ARG A 120 -23.99 5.78 -0.27
CA ARG A 120 -25.04 4.88 -0.74
C ARG A 120 -25.78 4.21 0.41
N LYS A 121 -25.06 3.69 1.41
CA LYS A 121 -25.64 3.06 2.61
C LYS A 121 -26.46 4.05 3.44
N ILE A 122 -25.99 5.29 3.61
CA ILE A 122 -26.74 6.36 4.27
C ILE A 122 -28.02 6.67 3.51
N THR A 123 -27.93 6.92 2.19
CA THR A 123 -29.10 7.20 1.34
C THR A 123 -30.11 6.06 1.39
N MET A 124 -29.66 4.81 1.31
CA MET A 124 -30.51 3.63 1.39
C MET A 124 -31.19 3.47 2.76
N TYR A 125 -30.52 3.87 3.85
CA TYR A 125 -31.15 3.87 5.17
C TYR A 125 -32.23 4.95 5.24
N LEU A 126 -31.91 6.17 4.81
CA LEU A 126 -32.83 7.32 4.86
C LEU A 126 -34.05 7.14 3.94
N SER A 127 -33.89 6.48 2.79
CA SER A 127 -34.99 6.23 1.85
C SER A 127 -36.07 5.29 2.39
N LYS A 128 -35.80 4.54 3.47
CA LYS A 128 -36.80 3.70 4.13
C LYS A 128 -37.89 4.50 4.85
N GLY A 129 -37.66 5.79 5.12
CA GLY A 129 -38.64 6.66 5.79
C GLY A 129 -38.88 6.36 7.27
N GLU A 130 -38.30 5.28 7.81
CA GLU A 130 -38.42 4.88 9.21
C GLU A 130 -37.12 5.17 9.98
N VAL A 131 -37.22 6.04 10.99
CA VAL A 131 -36.10 6.41 11.85
C VAL A 131 -36.27 5.74 13.20
N SER A 132 -35.50 4.68 13.45
CA SER A 132 -35.39 4.05 14.77
C SER A 132 -34.22 4.65 15.55
N GLU A 133 -34.23 4.50 16.88
CA GLU A 133 -33.10 4.96 17.73
C GLU A 133 -31.77 4.26 17.34
N ILE A 134 -31.84 2.97 17.00
CA ILE A 134 -30.70 2.20 16.50
C ILE A 134 -30.24 2.76 15.14
N GLY A 135 -31.18 3.15 14.30
CA GLY A 135 -30.93 3.82 13.02
C GLY A 135 -30.17 5.13 13.17
N VAL A 136 -30.56 5.97 14.14
CA VAL A 136 -29.85 7.22 14.45
C VAL A 136 -28.40 6.94 14.87
N LYS A 137 -28.18 5.92 15.72
CA LYS A 137 -26.83 5.51 16.13
C LYS A 137 -26.01 4.98 14.95
N TYR A 138 -26.63 4.17 14.08
CA TYR A 138 -26.00 3.69 12.85
C TYR A 138 -25.58 4.84 11.93
N LEU A 139 -26.48 5.79 11.67
CA LEU A 139 -26.19 6.97 10.86
C LEU A 139 -25.07 7.81 11.48
N ALA A 140 -25.04 7.99 12.80
CA ALA A 140 -23.97 8.71 13.49
C ALA A 140 -22.59 8.03 13.30
N VAL A 141 -22.54 6.70 13.30
CA VAL A 141 -21.30 5.96 12.99
C VAL A 141 -20.93 6.13 11.52
N MET A 142 -21.89 5.96 10.61
CA MET A 142 -21.65 6.10 9.17
C MET A 142 -21.19 7.50 8.79
N SER A 143 -21.71 8.56 9.40
CA SER A 143 -21.24 9.94 9.19
C SER A 143 -19.78 10.14 9.61
N LYS A 144 -19.34 9.49 10.70
CA LYS A 144 -17.93 9.56 11.14
C LYS A 144 -17.01 8.79 10.19
N GLU A 145 -17.42 7.61 9.75
CA GLU A 145 -16.65 6.83 8.77
C GLU A 145 -16.61 7.54 7.40
N LEU A 146 -17.68 8.25 7.02
CA LEU A 146 -17.71 9.09 5.83
C LEU A 146 -16.67 10.20 5.89
N ASP A 147 -16.62 10.96 6.98
CA ASP A 147 -15.62 12.02 7.18
C ASP A 147 -14.20 11.44 7.17
N ARG A 148 -13.98 10.30 7.83
CA ARG A 148 -12.68 9.61 7.81
C ARG A 148 -12.27 9.19 6.40
N ALA A 149 -13.16 8.53 5.65
CA ALA A 149 -12.89 8.08 4.29
C ALA A 149 -12.56 9.25 3.37
N ASN A 150 -13.33 10.35 3.46
CA ASN A 150 -13.07 11.58 2.72
C ASN A 150 -11.71 12.19 3.06
N ARG A 151 -11.36 12.28 4.34
CA ARG A 151 -10.03 12.79 4.75
C ARG A 151 -8.92 11.91 4.22
N HIS A 152 -9.03 10.60 4.33
CA HIS A 152 -8.01 9.67 3.80
C HIS A 152 -7.85 9.81 2.29
N TYR A 153 -8.95 9.97 1.54
CA TYR A 153 -8.91 10.26 0.11
C TYR A 153 -8.14 11.54 -0.19
N LEU A 154 -8.53 12.66 0.46
CA LEU A 154 -7.88 13.96 0.25
C LEU A 154 -6.41 13.93 0.65
N THR A 155 -6.06 13.27 1.75
CA THR A 155 -4.67 13.08 2.18
C THR A 155 -3.86 12.29 1.17
N ALA A 156 -4.41 11.22 0.60
CA ALA A 156 -3.72 10.41 -0.41
C ALA A 156 -3.47 11.22 -1.70
N VAL A 157 -4.48 11.96 -2.18
CA VAL A 157 -4.32 12.83 -3.36
C VAL A 157 -3.32 13.96 -3.09
N GLN A 158 -3.36 14.56 -1.91
CA GLN A 158 -2.39 15.59 -1.54
C GLN A 158 -0.96 15.01 -1.46
N ALA A 159 -0.80 13.79 -0.94
CA ALA A 159 0.48 13.11 -0.90
C ALA A 159 1.02 12.86 -2.32
N LEU A 160 0.19 12.42 -3.27
CA LEU A 160 0.58 12.28 -4.67
C LEU A 160 1.08 13.60 -5.27
N ARG A 161 0.37 14.70 -5.01
CA ARG A 161 0.77 16.04 -5.46
C ARG A 161 2.12 16.44 -4.88
N THR A 162 2.32 16.25 -3.57
CA THR A 162 3.57 16.59 -2.89
C THR A 162 4.74 15.73 -3.38
N LEU A 163 4.54 14.44 -3.65
CA LEU A 163 5.58 13.57 -4.23
C LEU A 163 6.04 14.02 -5.61
N LYS A 164 5.18 14.70 -6.37
CA LYS A 164 5.48 15.24 -7.70
C LYS A 164 5.96 16.69 -7.70
N GLN A 165 5.89 17.37 -6.56
CA GLN A 165 6.46 18.70 -6.45
C GLN A 165 7.99 18.62 -6.49
N PRO A 166 8.66 19.45 -7.30
CA PRO A 166 10.11 19.48 -7.32
C PRO A 166 10.65 19.85 -5.93
N PRO A 167 11.75 19.23 -5.47
CA PRO A 167 12.33 19.54 -4.18
C PRO A 167 12.70 21.03 -4.14
N MET A 168 12.13 21.75 -3.18
CA MET A 168 12.42 23.17 -2.97
C MET A 168 13.91 23.31 -2.65
N GLN A 169 14.70 23.82 -3.59
CA GLN A 169 16.10 24.18 -3.33
C GLN A 169 16.12 25.46 -2.48
N LEU A 170 15.96 25.30 -1.17
CA LEU A 170 16.21 26.39 -0.23
C LEU A 170 17.72 26.60 -0.14
N ASN A 171 18.23 27.49 -0.99
CA ASN A 171 19.60 27.97 -0.91
C ASN A 171 19.64 28.95 0.29
N ILE A 172 19.78 28.42 1.51
CA ILE A 172 19.93 29.23 2.72
C ILE A 172 21.30 29.92 2.64
N ARG A 173 21.33 31.13 2.07
CA ARG A 173 22.50 32.01 2.17
C ARG A 173 22.61 32.48 3.62
N ALA A 174 23.45 31.79 4.39
CA ALA A 174 23.77 32.14 5.77
C ALA A 174 24.70 33.39 5.86
N GLU A 175 24.41 34.45 5.11
CA GLU A 175 25.24 35.68 5.11
C GLU A 175 24.94 36.59 6.34
N THR A 176 23.86 36.35 7.07
CA THR A 176 23.46 37.19 8.22
C THR A 176 24.01 36.74 9.57
N ALA A 177 24.65 35.56 9.69
CA ALA A 177 25.21 35.10 10.97
C ALA A 177 26.56 35.76 11.33
N VAL A 178 27.29 36.30 10.35
CA VAL A 178 28.61 36.94 10.56
C VAL A 178 28.48 38.43 10.93
N VAL A 179 27.35 39.07 10.60
CA VAL A 179 27.13 40.49 10.95
C VAL A 179 26.87 40.68 12.46
N GLY A 180 26.31 39.66 13.14
CA GLY A 180 26.11 39.69 14.59
C GLY A 180 27.39 39.52 15.42
N GLN A 181 28.41 38.84 14.88
CA GLN A 181 29.70 38.67 15.57
C GLN A 181 30.54 39.95 15.58
N ASN A 182 30.42 40.80 14.56
CA ASN A 182 31.18 42.05 14.48
C ASN A 182 30.55 43.23 15.24
N GLN A 183 29.25 43.17 15.60
CA GLN A 183 28.59 44.23 16.37
C GLN A 183 28.83 44.13 17.89
N ILE A 184 29.21 42.96 18.41
CA ILE A 184 29.48 42.78 19.85
C ILE A 184 30.86 43.31 20.25
N VAL A 185 31.80 43.47 19.30
CA VAL A 185 33.19 43.85 19.60
C VAL A 185 33.39 45.37 19.69
N GLN A 186 32.42 46.21 19.27
CA GLN A 186 32.57 47.67 19.27
C GLN A 186 31.87 48.42 20.41
N THR A 187 31.40 47.75 21.47
CA THR A 187 30.67 48.42 22.57
C THR A 187 31.43 48.51 23.89
N ASN A 188 32.75 48.31 23.90
CA ASN A 188 33.59 48.54 25.08
C ASN A 188 34.85 49.35 24.73
N GLN A 189 34.71 50.67 24.62
CA GLN A 189 35.78 51.65 24.85
C GLN A 189 35.19 52.84 25.60
#